data_AF-A0A218NNJ7-F1
#
_entry.id   AF-A0A218NNJ7-F1
#
_cell.length_a   1.000
_cell.length_b   1.000
_cell.length_c   1.000
_cell.angle_alpha   90.00
_cell.angle_beta   90.00
_cell.angle_gamma   90.00
#
_symmetry.space_group_name_H-M   'P 1'
#
loop_
_entity.id
_entity.type
_entity.pdbx_description
1 polymer ?
#
loop_
_entity_poly.entity_id
_entity_poly.type
_entity_poly.pdbx_seq_one_letter_code
_entity_poly.pdbx_strand_id
1 'polypeptide(L)'
;MDGKPDNYIDFSVKYNDWVAIKRLSIDDKVTPEEVVYNLASIESSIDSKVYKFLGIDINSIDSLAKNLAKQSGSGYKGLPKLASLIDTKQVKDSLSKACKTQVVVPFAKSYLLDKSLKYMKLSADIELPTMLKAFPDLKARYKYKAPKSKILK
;
A
#
# COMPACT_ATOMS: atom_id res chain seq x y z
N MET A 1 17.19 25.68 -5.59
CA MET A 1 16.69 24.37 -5.11
C MET A 1 17.79 23.38 -5.51
N ASP A 2 18.87 23.32 -4.75
CA ASP A 2 20.15 22.87 -5.32
C ASP A 2 20.63 21.59 -4.62
N GLY A 3 20.90 20.55 -5.41
CA GLY A 3 21.51 19.29 -4.92
C GLY A 3 20.71 18.00 -5.14
N LYS A 4 19.66 17.99 -5.98
CA LYS A 4 19.05 16.72 -6.43
C LYS A 4 19.87 16.14 -7.59
N PRO A 5 20.19 14.84 -7.59
CA PRO A 5 20.84 14.20 -8.72
C PRO A 5 19.92 14.20 -9.94
N ASP A 6 20.46 13.99 -11.13
CA ASP A 6 19.72 14.06 -12.39
C ASP A 6 18.54 13.07 -12.43
N ASN A 7 18.72 11.87 -11.87
CA ASN A 7 17.69 10.84 -11.75
C ASN A 7 17.43 10.49 -10.28
N TYR A 8 16.16 10.55 -9.85
CA TYR A 8 15.79 10.23 -8.48
C TYR A 8 14.31 9.88 -8.30
N ILE A 9 14.02 9.25 -7.15
CA ILE A 9 12.68 9.11 -6.56
C ILE A 9 12.66 9.91 -5.25
N ASP A 10 11.65 10.75 -5.05
CA ASP A 10 11.45 11.51 -3.80
C ASP A 10 9.96 11.54 -3.45
N PHE A 11 9.61 10.80 -2.42
CA PHE A 11 8.29 10.82 -1.79
C PHE A 11 8.42 11.37 -0.38
N SER A 12 7.81 12.53 -0.14
CA SER A 12 7.87 13.22 1.15
C SER A 12 6.46 13.65 1.54
N VAL A 13 6.00 13.25 2.72
CA VAL A 13 4.69 13.62 3.27
C VAL A 13 4.85 14.04 4.72
N LYS A 14 4.18 15.15 5.07
CA LYS A 14 3.89 15.59 6.44
C LYS A 14 2.44 16.06 6.47
N TYR A 15 1.56 15.25 7.06
CA TYR A 15 0.14 15.57 7.23
C TYR A 15 -0.36 15.03 8.57
N ASN A 16 -0.71 15.94 9.50
CA ASN A 16 -0.97 15.59 10.90
C ASN A 16 0.17 14.72 11.46
N ASP A 17 -0.16 13.58 12.06
CA ASP A 17 0.81 12.62 12.61
C ASP A 17 1.47 11.73 11.55
N TRP A 18 1.07 11.83 10.27
CA TRP A 18 1.69 11.06 9.21
C TRP A 18 2.91 11.78 8.67
N VAL A 19 4.09 11.23 8.98
CA VAL A 19 5.37 11.63 8.40
C VAL A 19 5.97 10.45 7.66
N ALA A 20 6.28 10.62 6.38
CA ALA A 20 6.95 9.62 5.56
C ALA A 20 7.93 10.29 4.60
N ILE A 21 9.16 9.79 4.56
CA ILE A 21 10.19 10.23 3.60
C ILE A 21 10.81 8.98 3.01
N LYS A 22 10.71 8.84 1.68
CA LYS A 22 11.34 7.76 0.90
C LYS A 22 12.05 8.39 -0.28
N ARG A 23 13.35 8.17 -0.35
CA ARG A 23 14.23 8.77 -1.35
C ARG A 23 15.17 7.73 -1.93
N LEU A 24 15.39 7.81 -3.23
CA LEU A 24 16.39 7.04 -3.95
C LEU A 24 17.07 7.97 -4.96
N SER A 25 18.37 8.15 -4.82
CA SER A 25 19.22 8.72 -5.88
C SER A 25 19.57 7.61 -6.85
N ILE A 26 19.41 7.84 -8.15
CA ILE A 26 19.65 6.83 -9.18
C ILE A 26 20.95 7.17 -9.90
N ASP A 27 21.94 6.30 -9.71
CA ASP A 27 23.22 6.28 -10.44
C ASP A 27 23.35 4.96 -11.22
N ASP A 28 24.46 4.79 -11.95
CA ASP A 28 24.71 3.58 -12.76
C ASP A 28 24.80 2.27 -11.95
N LYS A 29 24.82 2.34 -10.62
CA LYS A 29 24.92 1.18 -9.72
C LYS A 29 23.57 0.79 -9.12
N VAL A 30 22.53 1.59 -9.35
CA VAL A 30 21.16 1.30 -8.90
C VAL A 30 20.49 0.40 -9.92
N THR A 31 20.01 -0.75 -9.47
CA THR A 31 19.34 -1.70 -10.37
C THR A 31 17.85 -1.36 -10.53
N PRO A 32 17.20 -1.81 -11.62
CA PRO A 32 15.75 -1.67 -11.78
C PRO A 32 14.94 -2.26 -10.61
N GLU A 33 15.40 -3.35 -10.00
CA GLU A 33 14.76 -3.98 -8.84
C GLU A 33 14.80 -3.07 -7.60
N GLU A 34 15.88 -2.30 -7.41
CA GLU A 34 15.98 -1.30 -6.34
C GLU A 34 15.01 -0.13 -6.54
N VAL A 35 14.80 0.29 -7.80
CA VAL A 35 13.78 1.27 -8.18
C VAL A 35 12.38 0.73 -7.86
N VAL A 36 12.05 -0.48 -8.31
CA VAL A 36 10.74 -1.11 -8.06
C VAL A 36 10.51 -1.32 -6.56
N TYR A 37 11.52 -1.76 -5.80
CA TYR A 37 11.43 -1.90 -4.36
C TYR A 37 11.11 -0.57 -3.67
N ASN A 38 11.73 0.53 -4.11
CA ASN A 38 11.45 1.85 -3.54
C ASN A 38 10.00 2.27 -3.82
N LEU A 39 9.50 2.05 -5.04
CA LEU A 39 8.11 2.34 -5.44
C LEU A 39 7.10 1.48 -4.67
N ALA A 40 7.32 0.17 -4.55
CA ALA A 40 6.49 -0.72 -3.72
C ALA A 40 6.49 -0.29 -2.24
N SER A 41 7.61 0.26 -1.76
CA SER A 41 7.71 0.79 -0.40
C SER A 41 6.88 2.07 -0.21
N ILE A 42 6.84 2.93 -1.24
CA ILE A 42 5.99 4.13 -1.27
C ILE A 42 4.52 3.70 -1.26
N GLU A 43 4.12 2.80 -2.16
CA GLU A 43 2.76 2.25 -2.25
C GLU A 43 2.29 1.70 -0.89
N SER A 44 3.09 0.85 -0.24
CA SER A 44 2.80 0.30 1.08
C SER A 44 2.58 1.38 2.16
N SER A 45 3.21 2.56 2.02
CA SER A 45 3.02 3.68 2.95
C SER A 45 1.78 4.51 2.69
N ILE A 46 1.21 4.42 1.48
CA ILE A 46 0.04 5.16 1.04
C ILE A 46 -1.23 4.31 1.24
N ASP A 47 -1.16 3.00 0.95
CA ASP A 47 -2.30 2.09 0.79
C ASP A 47 -3.39 2.27 1.86
N SER A 48 -3.14 1.95 3.13
CA SER A 48 -4.17 2.11 4.18
C SER A 48 -4.48 3.56 4.56
N LYS A 49 -3.59 4.51 4.26
CA LYS A 49 -3.72 5.91 4.68
C LYS A 49 -4.74 6.66 3.85
N VAL A 50 -4.78 6.43 2.54
CA VAL A 50 -5.71 7.12 1.63
C VAL A 50 -7.16 6.82 1.99
N TYR A 51 -7.50 5.56 2.30
CA TYR A 51 -8.86 5.19 2.71
C TYR A 51 -9.22 5.78 4.09
N LYS A 52 -8.27 5.82 5.03
CA LYS A 52 -8.46 6.49 6.33
C LYS A 52 -8.76 7.98 6.16
N PHE A 53 -8.09 8.67 5.23
CA PHE A 53 -8.36 10.08 4.97
C PHE A 53 -9.71 10.33 4.30
N LEU A 54 -10.24 9.36 3.56
CA LEU A 54 -11.63 9.38 3.07
C LEU A 54 -12.66 9.12 4.19
N GLY A 55 -12.21 8.91 5.44
CA GLY A 55 -13.06 8.66 6.59
C GLY A 55 -13.67 7.26 6.61
N ILE A 56 -13.06 6.30 5.90
CA ILE A 56 -13.47 4.90 5.88
C ILE A 56 -12.96 4.19 7.13
N ASP A 57 -13.83 3.45 7.82
CA ASP A 57 -13.43 2.56 8.91
C ASP A 57 -12.75 1.31 8.37
N ILE A 58 -11.44 1.43 8.14
CA ILE A 58 -10.64 0.35 7.57
C ILE A 58 -10.53 -0.87 8.50
N ASN A 59 -10.69 -0.71 9.82
CA ASN A 59 -10.55 -1.84 10.76
C ASN A 59 -11.74 -2.79 10.63
N SER A 60 -12.94 -2.22 10.45
CA SER A 60 -14.15 -2.99 10.15
C SER A 60 -14.03 -3.69 8.80
N ILE A 61 -13.46 -3.03 7.78
CA ILE A 61 -13.26 -3.64 6.47
C ILE A 61 -12.20 -4.74 6.51
N ASP A 62 -11.07 -4.56 7.19
CA ASP A 62 -10.03 -5.59 7.35
C ASP A 62 -10.61 -6.85 8.02
N SER A 63 -11.45 -6.67 9.04
CA SER A 63 -12.14 -7.77 9.73
C SER A 63 -13.10 -8.50 8.80
N LEU A 64 -13.87 -7.76 7.99
CA LEU A 64 -14.75 -8.32 6.97
C LEU A 64 -13.95 -9.08 5.90
N ALA A 65 -12.88 -8.47 5.39
CA ALA A 65 -12.01 -9.04 4.37
C ALA A 65 -11.42 -10.39 4.80
N LYS A 66 -10.94 -10.48 6.04
CA LYS A 66 -10.42 -11.69 6.65
C LYS A 66 -11.47 -12.80 6.74
N ASN A 67 -12.70 -12.44 7.11
CA ASN A 67 -13.81 -13.40 7.18
C ASN A 67 -14.24 -13.89 5.79
N LEU A 68 -14.29 -13.01 4.80
CA LEU A 68 -14.58 -13.37 3.41
C LEU A 68 -13.50 -14.30 2.85
N ALA A 69 -12.22 -13.98 3.06
CA ALA A 69 -11.11 -14.82 2.62
C ALA A 69 -11.18 -16.23 3.23
N LYS A 70 -11.43 -16.34 4.55
CA LYS A 70 -11.62 -17.64 5.22
C LYS A 70 -12.76 -18.46 4.61
N GLN A 71 -13.89 -17.81 4.30
CA GLN A 71 -15.03 -18.48 3.68
C GLN A 71 -14.76 -18.88 2.23
N SER A 72 -13.99 -18.07 1.50
CA SER A 72 -13.72 -18.25 0.08
C SER A 72 -12.70 -19.35 -0.21
N GLY A 73 -11.81 -19.64 0.74
CA GLY A 73 -10.66 -20.54 0.54
C GLY A 73 -9.39 -19.77 0.19
N SER A 74 -8.34 -20.48 -0.22
CA SER A 74 -7.02 -19.87 -0.51
C SER A 74 -6.67 -19.92 -1.99
N GLY A 75 -5.89 -18.93 -2.45
CA GLY A 75 -5.40 -18.84 -3.83
C GLY A 75 -6.51 -18.67 -4.87
N TYR A 76 -6.15 -18.86 -6.13
CA TYR A 76 -7.03 -18.58 -7.28
C TYR A 76 -8.33 -19.40 -7.30
N LYS A 77 -8.31 -20.61 -6.73
CA LYS A 77 -9.50 -21.48 -6.66
C LYS A 77 -10.64 -20.87 -5.84
N GLY A 78 -10.33 -20.00 -4.88
CA GLY A 78 -11.32 -19.33 -4.05
C GLY A 78 -11.97 -18.10 -4.69
N LEU A 79 -11.43 -17.59 -5.80
CA LEU A 79 -11.89 -16.33 -6.40
C LEU A 79 -13.37 -16.34 -6.82
N PRO A 80 -13.92 -17.39 -7.46
CA PRO A 80 -15.33 -17.42 -7.81
C PRO A 80 -16.23 -17.30 -6.57
N LYS A 81 -15.83 -17.95 -5.46
CA LYS A 81 -16.57 -17.89 -4.20
C LYS A 81 -16.48 -16.51 -3.55
N LEU A 82 -15.30 -15.89 -3.57
CA LEU A 82 -15.12 -14.51 -3.10
C LEU A 82 -16.01 -13.53 -3.88
N ALA A 83 -16.04 -13.65 -5.22
CA ALA A 83 -16.86 -12.80 -6.08
C ALA A 83 -18.36 -12.92 -5.74
N SER A 84 -18.85 -14.13 -5.49
CA SER A 84 -20.24 -14.30 -5.05
C SER A 84 -20.53 -13.71 -3.67
N LEU A 85 -19.57 -13.81 -2.73
CA LEU A 85 -19.76 -13.30 -1.37
C LEU A 85 -19.68 -11.77 -1.28
N ILE A 86 -18.81 -11.13 -2.05
CA ILE A 86 -18.58 -9.68 -1.98
C ILE A 86 -19.79 -8.86 -2.45
N ASP A 87 -20.64 -9.43 -3.29
CA ASP A 87 -21.85 -8.77 -3.81
C ASP A 87 -23.12 -9.01 -2.98
N THR A 88 -23.00 -9.76 -1.88
CA THR A 88 -24.11 -10.02 -0.96
C THR A 88 -24.61 -8.73 -0.30
N LYS A 89 -25.91 -8.71 0.05
CA LYS A 89 -26.53 -7.58 0.76
C LYS A 89 -25.82 -7.27 2.08
N GLN A 90 -25.45 -8.30 2.85
CA GLN A 90 -24.74 -8.15 4.11
C GLN A 90 -23.41 -7.40 3.96
N VAL A 91 -22.63 -7.69 2.92
CA VAL A 91 -21.38 -6.99 2.63
C VAL A 91 -21.66 -5.53 2.24
N LYS A 92 -22.65 -5.28 1.39
CA LYS A 92 -23.05 -3.91 0.99
C LYS A 92 -23.50 -3.06 2.18
N ASP A 93 -24.28 -3.65 3.09
CA ASP A 93 -24.72 -2.99 4.33
C ASP A 93 -23.53 -2.70 5.25
N SER A 94 -22.57 -3.62 5.35
CA SER A 94 -21.35 -3.43 6.14
C SER A 94 -20.45 -2.33 5.58
N LEU A 95 -20.29 -2.27 4.25
CA LEU A 95 -19.56 -1.22 3.57
C LEU A 95 -20.22 0.16 3.78
N SER A 96 -21.55 0.23 3.71
CA SER A 96 -22.30 1.47 3.95
C SER A 96 -22.12 1.98 5.38
N LYS A 97 -22.07 1.07 6.37
CA LYS A 97 -21.82 1.44 7.78
C LYS A 97 -20.38 1.89 8.03
N ALA A 98 -19.42 1.33 7.30
CA ALA A 98 -18.01 1.70 7.41
C ALA A 98 -17.68 3.05 6.72
N CYS A 99 -18.63 3.63 5.99
CA CYS A 99 -18.45 4.84 5.20
C CYS A 99 -19.29 5.99 5.74
N LYS A 100 -18.72 7.20 5.79
CA LYS A 100 -19.47 8.41 6.18
C LYS A 100 -20.46 8.89 5.12
N THR A 101 -20.17 8.62 3.85
CA THR A 101 -20.99 9.04 2.72
C THR A 101 -21.10 7.92 1.68
N GLN A 102 -22.16 7.95 0.88
CA GLN A 102 -22.33 6.97 -0.20
C GLN A 102 -21.29 7.13 -1.32
N VAL A 103 -20.74 8.34 -1.48
CA VAL A 103 -19.71 8.63 -2.50
C VAL A 103 -18.42 7.84 -2.24
N VAL A 104 -18.09 7.51 -0.99
CA VAL A 104 -16.86 6.80 -0.67
C VAL A 104 -16.98 5.27 -0.65
N VAL A 105 -18.21 4.74 -0.74
CA VAL A 105 -18.48 3.29 -0.73
C VAL A 105 -17.75 2.52 -1.85
N PRO A 106 -17.64 3.04 -3.09
CA PRO A 106 -16.86 2.37 -4.14
C PRO A 106 -15.39 2.16 -3.74
N PHE A 107 -14.75 3.14 -3.09
CA PHE A 107 -13.37 3.02 -2.63
C PHE A 107 -13.24 1.99 -1.50
N ALA A 108 -14.21 1.96 -0.58
CA ALA A 108 -14.28 0.94 0.45
C ALA A 108 -14.43 -0.47 -0.14
N LYS A 109 -15.19 -0.63 -1.23
CA LYS A 109 -15.31 -1.90 -1.96
C LYS A 109 -13.97 -2.31 -2.59
N SER A 110 -13.23 -1.38 -3.21
CA SER A 110 -11.90 -1.66 -3.75
C SER A 110 -10.92 -2.09 -2.66
N TYR A 111 -10.92 -1.40 -1.52
CA TYR A 111 -10.10 -1.76 -0.36
C TYR A 111 -10.46 -3.14 0.21
N LEU A 112 -11.76 -3.45 0.32
CA LEU A 112 -12.24 -4.77 0.75
C LEU A 112 -11.71 -5.87 -0.17
N LEU A 113 -11.84 -5.69 -1.48
CA LEU A 113 -11.36 -6.65 -2.47
C LEU A 113 -9.86 -6.88 -2.34
N ASP A 114 -9.06 -5.81 -2.33
CA ASP A 114 -7.61 -5.88 -2.16
C ASP A 114 -7.22 -6.67 -0.91
N LYS A 115 -7.79 -6.32 0.24
CA LYS A 115 -7.47 -7.01 1.51
C LYS A 115 -7.94 -8.45 1.52
N SER A 116 -9.08 -8.77 0.91
CA SER A 116 -9.54 -10.14 0.76
C SER A 116 -8.58 -10.97 -0.07
N LEU A 117 -8.07 -10.43 -1.18
CA LEU A 117 -7.05 -11.09 -2.00
C LEU A 117 -5.77 -11.33 -1.19
N LYS A 118 -5.28 -10.31 -0.48
CA LYS A 118 -4.09 -10.40 0.39
C LYS A 118 -4.23 -11.49 1.45
N TYR A 119 -5.38 -11.59 2.12
CA TYR A 119 -5.65 -12.68 3.06
C TYR A 119 -5.76 -14.07 2.40
N MET A 120 -6.10 -14.13 1.12
CA MET A 120 -6.09 -15.35 0.31
C MET A 120 -4.69 -15.70 -0.23
N LYS A 121 -3.65 -14.94 0.15
CA LYS A 121 -2.27 -15.04 -0.35
C LYS A 121 -2.16 -14.73 -1.85
N LEU A 122 -3.02 -13.85 -2.34
CA LEU A 122 -2.98 -13.27 -3.68
C LEU A 122 -2.68 -11.78 -3.56
N SER A 123 -1.98 -11.23 -4.53
CA SER A 123 -1.78 -9.79 -4.64
C SER A 123 -1.91 -9.40 -6.10
N ALA A 124 -2.56 -8.26 -6.35
CA ALA A 124 -2.51 -7.59 -7.65
C ALA A 124 -1.30 -6.64 -7.76
N ASP A 125 -0.68 -6.33 -6.61
CA ASP A 125 0.43 -5.39 -6.48
C ASP A 125 1.76 -6.12 -6.27
N ILE A 126 2.87 -5.41 -6.50
CA ILE A 126 4.21 -5.87 -6.19
C ILE A 126 4.46 -5.70 -4.68
N GLU A 127 4.36 -6.79 -3.93
CA GLU A 127 4.60 -6.73 -2.48
C GLU A 127 6.10 -6.82 -2.12
N LEU A 128 6.53 -6.02 -1.14
CA LEU A 128 7.91 -6.05 -0.63
C LEU A 128 8.39 -7.44 -0.21
N PRO A 129 7.61 -8.28 0.51
CA PRO A 129 8.04 -9.63 0.86
C PRO A 129 8.25 -10.52 -0.37
N THR A 130 7.42 -10.37 -1.40
CA THR A 130 7.55 -11.10 -2.66
C THR A 130 8.81 -10.66 -3.41
N MET A 131 9.08 -9.35 -3.45
CA MET A 131 10.32 -8.80 -4.01
C MET A 131 11.56 -9.32 -3.30
N LEU A 132 11.59 -9.28 -1.96
CA LEU A 132 12.73 -9.76 -1.17
C LEU A 132 12.95 -11.28 -1.32
N LYS A 133 11.88 -12.04 -1.56
CA LYS A 133 11.99 -13.47 -1.86
C LYS A 133 12.54 -13.71 -3.27
N ALA A 134 12.12 -12.93 -4.26
CA ALA A 134 12.56 -13.05 -5.64
C ALA A 134 13.99 -12.53 -5.84
N PHE A 135 14.37 -11.50 -5.08
CA PHE A 135 15.66 -10.82 -5.15
C PHE A 135 16.26 -10.71 -3.73
N PRO A 136 16.91 -11.78 -3.22
CA PRO A 136 17.44 -11.79 -1.86
C PRO A 136 18.55 -10.75 -1.61
N ASP A 137 19.28 -10.37 -2.66
CA ASP A 137 20.39 -9.42 -2.61
C ASP A 137 19.96 -7.95 -2.61
N LEU A 138 18.66 -7.68 -2.64
CA LEU A 138 18.07 -6.35 -2.66
C LEU A 138 18.31 -5.67 -1.30
N LYS A 139 19.52 -5.11 -1.14
CA LYS A 139 19.92 -4.37 0.06
C LYS A 139 19.12 -3.08 0.10
N ALA A 140 18.46 -2.80 1.23
CA ALA A 140 17.88 -1.49 1.45
C ALA A 140 18.99 -0.43 1.51
N ARG A 141 19.34 0.19 0.38
CA ARG A 141 20.29 1.31 0.32
C ARG A 141 19.62 2.58 0.84
N TYR A 142 19.33 2.66 2.13
CA TYR A 142 18.95 3.92 2.77
C TYR A 142 20.21 4.78 2.96
N LYS A 143 20.58 5.58 1.95
CA LYS A 143 21.62 6.59 2.10
C LYS A 143 21.14 7.96 1.60
N TYR A 144 20.20 8.56 2.33
CA TYR A 144 20.07 10.01 2.30
C TYR A 144 20.88 10.60 3.47
N LYS A 145 22.09 11.10 3.19
CA LYS A 145 22.77 12.02 4.11
C LYS A 145 22.21 13.42 3.81
N ALA A 146 21.40 13.95 4.72
CA ALA A 146 20.97 15.34 4.62
C ALA A 146 22.21 16.26 4.52
N PRO A 147 22.20 17.29 3.65
CA PRO A 147 23.25 18.30 3.68
C PRO A 147 23.25 18.94 5.07
N LYS A 148 24.41 18.96 5.73
CA LYS A 148 24.57 19.67 7.02
C LYS A 148 24.20 21.13 6.77
N SER A 149 23.11 21.60 7.37
CA SER A 149 22.82 23.04 7.37
C SER A 149 24.00 23.75 8.03
N LYS A 150 24.69 24.61 7.28
CA LYS A 150 25.53 25.62 7.90
C LYS A 150 24.57 26.52 8.67
N ILE A 151 24.52 26.35 9.99
CA ILE A 151 23.97 27.35 10.88
C ILE A 151 24.81 28.60 10.64
N LEU A 152 24.27 29.55 9.87
CA LEU A 152 24.77 30.92 9.85
C LEU A 152 24.54 31.44 11.27
N LYS A 153 25.62 31.57 12.02
CA LYS A 153 25.67 32.32 13.27
C LYS A 153 25.57 33.81 12.97
#